data_AF-A0A1B6IFC9-F1
#
_entry.id   AF-A0A1B6IFC9-F1
#
_cell.length_a   1.000
_cell.length_b   1.000
_cell.length_c   1.000
_cell.angle_alpha   90.00
_cell.angle_beta   90.00
_cell.angle_gamma   90.00
#
_symmetry.space_group_name_H-M   'P 1'
#
loop_
_entity.id
_entity.type
_entity.pdbx_description
1 polymer ?
#
loop_
_entity_poly.entity_id
_entity_poly.type
_entity_poly.pdbx_seq_one_letter_code
_entity_poly.pdbx_strand_id
1 'polypeptide(L)'
;SVHMVKTDEILNFKDWWPLSYKKSTSASDETSGRNVPKKDKEPFKLSTYKQFCFSSRTKGKVVVKPFIDGMISSTFTFLKCDKPPELPNQPAYPQGKVSLNLFLKICSTKI
;
A
#
# COMPACT_ATOMS: atom_id res chain seq x y z
N SER A 1 2.85 18.05 15.37
CA SER A 1 4.07 18.27 14.56
C SER A 1 3.74 17.91 13.12
N VAL A 2 4.01 18.79 12.16
CA VAL A 2 3.73 18.56 10.73
C VAL A 2 5.05 18.15 10.06
N HIS A 3 5.11 16.93 9.50
CA HIS A 3 6.27 16.45 8.74
C HIS A 3 6.06 16.74 7.26
N MET A 4 6.98 17.50 6.67
CA MET A 4 6.97 17.78 5.23
C MET A 4 7.71 16.64 4.53
N VAL A 5 6.98 15.82 3.78
CA VAL A 5 7.53 14.65 3.07
C VAL A 5 8.52 15.13 2.00
N LYS A 6 9.74 14.62 2.03
CA LYS A 6 10.76 14.90 1.02
C LYS A 6 10.66 13.92 -0.15
N THR A 7 11.17 14.34 -1.31
CA THR A 7 11.04 13.59 -2.56
C THR A 7 11.72 12.21 -2.53
N ASP A 8 12.83 12.11 -1.80
CA ASP A 8 13.60 10.89 -1.55
C ASP A 8 12.89 9.91 -0.61
N GLU A 9 11.88 10.38 0.14
CA GLU A 9 11.01 9.53 0.97
C GLU A 9 9.85 8.91 0.16
N ILE A 10 9.64 9.34 -1.10
CA ILE A 10 8.59 8.80 -1.99
C ILE A 10 9.20 7.70 -2.86
N LEU A 11 8.78 6.46 -2.64
CA LEU A 11 9.34 5.28 -3.33
C LEU A 11 8.43 4.85 -4.49
N ASN A 12 9.03 4.26 -5.53
CA ASN A 12 8.31 3.84 -6.74
C ASN A 12 7.47 2.57 -6.48
N PHE A 13 6.30 2.77 -5.89
CA PHE A 13 5.38 1.68 -5.61
C PHE A 13 4.73 1.08 -6.85
N LYS A 14 4.47 1.93 -7.87
CA LYS A 14 3.72 1.54 -9.07
C LYS A 14 4.41 0.41 -9.83
N ASP A 15 5.74 0.46 -9.88
CA ASP A 15 6.56 -0.54 -10.57
C ASP A 15 6.91 -1.72 -9.67
N TRP A 16 6.92 -1.52 -8.35
CA TRP A 16 7.21 -2.56 -7.36
C TRP A 16 6.04 -3.53 -7.09
N TRP A 17 4.82 -3.00 -6.94
CA TRP A 17 3.67 -3.80 -6.48
C TRP A 17 3.25 -4.95 -7.42
N PRO A 18 3.27 -4.84 -8.77
CA PRO A 18 2.77 -5.91 -9.65
C PRO A 18 3.71 -7.12 -9.68
N LEU A 19 5.02 -6.88 -9.49
CA LEU A 19 6.06 -7.91 -9.46
C LEU A 19 6.00 -8.73 -8.17
N SER A 20 5.56 -8.10 -7.09
CA SER A 20 5.51 -8.71 -5.76
C SER A 20 4.14 -9.34 -5.45
N TYR A 21 3.08 -8.87 -6.11
CA TYR A 21 1.71 -9.20 -5.72
C TYR A 21 0.80 -9.35 -6.93
N LYS A 22 0.46 -10.60 -7.27
CA LYS A 22 -0.50 -10.91 -8.33
C LYS A 22 -1.82 -10.18 -8.05
N LYS A 23 -2.41 -9.60 -9.10
CA LYS A 23 -3.58 -8.68 -9.17
C LYS A 23 -4.90 -9.16 -8.51
N SER A 24 -4.92 -10.24 -7.72
CA SER A 24 -6.13 -10.97 -7.36
C SER A 24 -6.65 -10.76 -5.92
N THR A 25 -6.22 -9.71 -5.20
CA THR A 25 -6.96 -9.31 -3.99
C THR A 25 -8.18 -8.50 -4.43
N SER A 26 -9.29 -9.20 -4.67
CA SER A 26 -10.53 -8.60 -5.19
C SER A 26 -11.32 -7.85 -4.12
N ALA A 27 -11.00 -8.06 -2.84
CA ALA A 27 -11.71 -7.49 -1.69
C ALA A 27 -10.74 -7.25 -0.52
N SER A 28 -10.99 -6.23 0.29
CA SER A 28 -10.32 -6.04 1.58
C SER A 28 -10.63 -7.20 2.53
N ASP A 29 -9.74 -7.47 3.48
CA ASP A 29 -9.92 -8.51 4.49
C ASP A 29 -11.24 -8.29 5.24
N GLU A 30 -11.57 -7.02 5.53
CA GLU A 30 -12.78 -6.56 6.21
C GLU A 30 -14.07 -6.92 5.46
N THR A 31 -14.01 -7.02 4.12
CA THR A 31 -15.17 -7.30 3.26
C THR A 31 -15.06 -8.62 2.48
N SER A 32 -14.02 -9.41 2.75
CA SER A 32 -13.71 -10.63 2.00
C SER A 32 -14.64 -11.82 2.28
N GLY A 33 -15.46 -11.74 3.34
CA GLY A 33 -16.32 -12.82 3.84
C GLY A 33 -17.23 -13.47 2.78
N ARG A 34 -17.56 -14.75 2.98
CA ARG A 34 -18.45 -15.52 2.06
C ARG A 34 -19.87 -14.96 2.01
N ASN A 35 -20.33 -14.36 3.10
CA ASN A 35 -21.69 -13.82 3.23
C ASN A 35 -21.81 -12.36 2.75
N VAL A 36 -20.71 -11.74 2.32
CA VAL A 36 -20.71 -10.37 1.81
C VAL A 36 -20.99 -10.39 0.31
N PRO A 37 -22.08 -9.75 -0.17
CA PRO A 37 -22.37 -9.66 -1.59
C PRO A 37 -21.23 -9.01 -2.36
N LYS A 38 -21.00 -9.44 -3.61
CA LYS A 38 -19.86 -8.96 -4.42
C LYS A 38 -19.79 -7.44 -4.57
N LYS A 39 -20.94 -6.75 -4.60
CA LYS A 39 -21.04 -5.28 -4.70
C LYS A 39 -20.57 -4.54 -3.45
N ASP A 40 -20.63 -5.21 -2.29
CA ASP A 40 -20.27 -4.63 -0.99
C ASP A 40 -18.83 -5.00 -0.60
N LYS A 41 -18.14 -5.78 -1.45
CA LYS A 41 -16.72 -6.06 -1.33
C LYS A 41 -15.92 -4.85 -1.77
N GLU A 42 -15.05 -4.37 -0.90
CA GLU A 42 -14.19 -3.24 -1.17
C GLU A 42 -12.98 -3.67 -2.02
N PRO A 43 -12.89 -3.26 -3.29
CA PRO A 43 -11.79 -3.69 -4.15
C PRO A 43 -10.51 -2.94 -3.85
N PHE A 44 -9.37 -3.58 -4.13
CA PHE A 44 -8.07 -2.90 -4.08
C PHE A 44 -7.95 -1.88 -5.23
N LYS A 45 -8.03 -0.59 -4.90
CA LYS A 45 -7.91 0.53 -5.85
C LYS A 45 -6.66 1.35 -5.55
N LEU A 46 -5.53 1.00 -6.20
CA LEU A 46 -4.24 1.63 -5.92
C LEU A 46 -4.27 3.17 -5.95
N SER A 47 -4.98 3.75 -6.92
CA SER A 47 -5.06 5.21 -7.11
C SER A 47 -5.79 5.96 -5.98
N THR A 48 -6.57 5.27 -5.14
CA THR A 48 -7.32 5.89 -4.05
C THR A 48 -6.54 5.98 -2.75
N TYR A 49 -5.36 5.34 -2.67
CA TYR A 49 -4.57 5.28 -1.44
C TYR A 49 -3.37 6.23 -1.51
N LYS A 50 -3.05 6.85 -0.38
CA LYS A 50 -1.93 7.78 -0.19
C LYS A 50 -0.88 7.25 0.79
N GLN A 51 -1.18 6.18 1.52
CA GLN A 51 -0.21 5.53 2.38
C GLN A 51 -0.38 4.01 2.39
N PHE A 52 0.76 3.32 2.40
CA PHE A 52 0.89 1.87 2.46
C PHE A 52 1.77 1.53 3.66
N CYS A 53 1.26 0.71 4.56
CA CYS A 53 1.95 0.33 5.78
C CYS A 53 2.22 -1.18 5.75
N PHE A 54 3.51 -1.51 5.85
CA PHE A 54 4.01 -2.87 5.99
C PHE A 54 4.52 -3.07 7.42
N SER A 55 4.17 -4.22 7.99
CA SER A 55 4.59 -4.60 9.34
C SER A 55 5.18 -6.00 9.32
N SER A 56 6.31 -6.18 10.00
CA SER A 56 6.90 -7.51 10.21
C SER A 56 5.96 -8.45 10.99
N ARG A 57 5.02 -7.90 11.77
CA ARG A 57 4.02 -8.66 12.55
C ARG A 57 2.94 -9.28 11.67
N THR A 58 2.60 -8.65 10.54
CA THR A 58 1.52 -9.09 9.64
C THR A 58 2.08 -9.40 8.25
N LYS A 59 2.92 -10.43 8.18
CA LYS A 59 3.54 -10.86 6.92
C LYS A 59 2.47 -11.19 5.87
N GLY A 60 2.72 -10.78 4.63
CA GLY A 60 1.80 -11.00 3.52
C GLY A 60 0.57 -10.09 3.50
N LYS A 61 0.51 -9.08 4.38
CA LYS A 61 -0.55 -8.08 4.40
C LYS A 61 0.00 -6.69 4.16
N VAL A 62 -0.84 -5.84 3.58
CA VAL A 62 -0.65 -4.39 3.57
C VAL A 62 -1.85 -3.72 4.21
N VAL A 63 -1.58 -2.69 4.99
CA VAL A 63 -2.61 -1.75 5.43
C VAL A 63 -2.52 -0.53 4.53
N VAL A 64 -3.61 -0.17 3.89
CA VAL A 64 -3.68 1.00 3.00
C VAL A 64 -4.56 2.07 3.61
N LYS A 65 -4.21 3.33 3.35
CA LYS A 65 -4.94 4.48 3.84
C LYS A 65 -5.19 5.49 2.71
N PRO A 66 -6.40 6.06 2.62
CA PRO A 66 -6.72 7.09 1.62
C PRO A 66 -6.04 8.43 1.91
N PHE A 67 -5.61 8.65 3.15
CA PHE A 67 -4.86 9.85 3.57
C PHE A 67 -3.61 9.44 4.36
N ILE A 68 -2.55 10.25 4.25
CA ILE A 68 -1.33 10.06 5.02
C ILE A 68 -1.65 10.20 6.51
N ASP A 69 -1.24 9.19 7.28
CA ASP A 69 -1.47 9.05 8.71
C ASP A 69 -2.97 9.11 9.10
N GLY A 70 -3.86 8.82 8.14
CA GLY A 70 -5.30 8.78 8.34
C GLY A 70 -5.74 7.67 9.29
N MET A 71 -6.90 7.88 9.93
CA MET A 71 -7.52 6.89 10.82
C MET A 71 -8.23 5.76 10.05
N ILE A 72 -8.84 6.09 8.91
CA ILE A 72 -9.50 5.11 8.04
C ILE A 72 -8.42 4.30 7.33
N SER A 73 -8.53 2.98 7.40
CA SER A 73 -7.64 2.06 6.72
C SER A 73 -8.36 0.79 6.31
N SER A 74 -7.86 0.16 5.26
CA SER A 74 -8.33 -1.14 4.81
C SER A 74 -7.14 -2.11 4.74
N THR A 75 -7.38 -3.38 5.04
CA THR A 75 -6.34 -4.39 5.06
C THR A 75 -6.49 -5.29 3.84
N PHE A 76 -5.39 -5.56 3.15
CA PHE A 76 -5.41 -6.48 2.02
C PHE A 76 -4.38 -7.58 2.26
N THR A 77 -4.86 -8.82 2.30
CA THR A 77 -4.00 -9.99 2.25
C THR A 77 -3.57 -10.25 0.81
N PHE A 78 -2.26 -10.34 0.61
CA PHE A 78 -1.69 -10.73 -0.67
C PHE A 78 -1.56 -12.25 -0.79
N LEU A 79 -1.54 -12.73 -2.04
CA LEU A 79 -1.32 -14.15 -2.32
C LEU A 79 0.03 -14.60 -1.72
N LYS A 80 0.09 -15.84 -1.21
CA LYS A 80 1.30 -16.39 -0.57
C LYS A 80 2.53 -16.15 -1.45
N CYS A 81 3.48 -15.43 -0.89
CA CYS A 81 4.83 -15.32 -1.42
C CYS A 81 5.72 -16.06 -0.41
N ASP A 82 6.43 -17.11 -0.85
CA ASP A 82 7.28 -17.93 0.03
C ASP A 82 8.38 -17.10 0.70
N LYS A 83 8.70 -15.95 0.11
CA LYS A 83 9.56 -14.92 0.68
C LYS A 83 8.80 -13.59 0.70
N PRO A 84 8.87 -12.81 1.79
CA PRO A 84 8.35 -11.45 1.78
C PRO A 84 9.10 -10.66 0.70
N PRO A 85 8.41 -9.85 -0.13
CA PRO A 85 9.09 -9.07 -1.14
C PRO A 85 9.97 -8.02 -0.46
N GLU A 86 11.12 -7.76 -1.08
CA GLU A 86 11.98 -6.66 -0.68
C GLU A 86 11.20 -5.35 -0.81
N LEU A 87 11.30 -4.46 0.16
CA LEU A 87 10.63 -3.16 0.06
C LEU A 87 11.22 -2.36 -1.12
N PRO A 88 10.40 -1.53 -1.79
CA PRO A 88 10.93 -0.68 -2.84
C PRO A 88 12.02 0.20 -2.26
N ASN A 89 13.19 0.26 -2.91
CA ASN A 89 14.30 1.12 -2.52
C ASN A 89 14.56 2.22 -3.56
N GLN A 90 13.82 2.20 -4.66
CA GLN A 90 13.95 3.17 -5.75
C GLN A 90 13.05 4.37 -5.48
N PRO A 91 13.56 5.61 -5.60
CA PRO A 91 12.74 6.81 -5.51
C PRO A 91 11.74 6.84 -6.67
N ALA A 92 10.51 7.30 -6.41
CA ALA A 92 9.48 7.50 -7.41
C ALA A 92 9.84 8.64 -8.39
N TYR A 93 10.66 9.59 -7.94
CA TYR A 93 11.00 10.81 -8.67
C TYR A 93 12.52 11.05 -8.68
N PRO A 94 13.29 10.30 -9.48
CA PRO A 94 14.75 10.42 -9.53
C PRO A 94 15.26 11.80 -9.99
N GLN A 95 14.41 12.61 -10.63
CA GLN A 95 14.75 13.94 -11.15
C GLN A 95 14.13 15.10 -10.33
N GLY A 96 13.61 14.82 -9.13
CA GLY A 96 13.11 15.85 -8.19
C GLY A 96 11.76 16.49 -8.55
N LYS A 97 11.11 16.09 -9.65
CA LYS A 97 9.79 16.60 -10.03
C LYS A 97 8.68 15.76 -9.40
N VAL A 98 8.03 16.28 -8.36
CA VAL A 98 6.85 15.66 -7.74
C VAL A 98 5.60 16.17 -8.43
N SER A 99 4.75 15.28 -8.94
CA SER A 99 3.40 15.67 -9.34
C SER A 99 2.55 15.95 -8.10
N LEU A 100 1.95 17.13 -7.99
CA LEU A 100 1.14 17.60 -6.86
C LEU A 100 0.05 16.62 -6.39
N ASN A 101 -0.32 15.63 -7.21
CA ASN A 101 -1.40 14.69 -6.95
C ASN A 101 -0.97 13.29 -6.46
N LEU A 102 0.33 12.99 -6.38
CA LEU A 102 0.82 11.63 -6.09
C LEU A 102 1.82 11.60 -4.93
N PHE A 103 1.35 11.97 -3.74
CA PHE A 103 2.04 11.67 -2.49
C PHE A 103 1.67 10.25 -2.04
N LEU A 104 2.66 9.37 -2.02
CA LEU A 104 2.51 8.00 -1.55
C LEU A 104 3.55 7.73 -0.47
N LYS A 105 3.11 7.63 0.79
CA LYS A 105 3.98 7.30 1.92
C LYS A 105 4.03 5.79 2.10
N ILE A 106 5.22 5.20 2.07
CA ILE A 106 5.42 3.79 2.39
C ILE A 106 6.06 3.71 3.77
N CYS A 107 5.37 3.06 4.70
CA CYS A 107 5.86 2.85 6.05
C CYS A 107 6.28 1.39 6.20
N SER A 108 7.48 1.16 6.73
CA SER A 108 7.91 -0.15 7.21
C SER A 108 8.24 -0.04 8.68
N THR A 109 7.46 -0.69 9.53
CA THR A 109 7.76 -0.74 10.96
C THR A 109 8.58 -2.00 11.24
N LYS A 110 9.88 -1.84 11.51
CA LYS A 110 10.68 -2.86 12.20
C LYS A 110 10.55 -2.60 13.70
N ILE A 111 10.07 -3.58 14.44
CA ILE A 111 10.10 -3.60 15.91
C ILE A 111 11.12 -4.66 16.28
#